data_AF-A0AAD2SJA6-F1
#
_entry.id   AF-A0AAD2SJA6-F1
#
_cell.length_a   1.000
_cell.length_b   1.000
_cell.length_c   1.000
_cell.angle_alpha   90.00
_cell.angle_beta   90.00
_cell.angle_gamma   90.00
#
_symmetry.space_group_name_H-M   'P 1'
#
loop_
_entity.id
_entity.type
_entity.pdbx_description
1 polymer ?
#
loop_
_entity_poly.entity_id
_entity_poly.type
_entity_poly.pdbx_seq_one_letter_code
_entity_poly.pdbx_strand_id
1 'polypeptide(L)'
;MHITHNNNDLLMQRLTTAAPIDEATLTTYEETVGIIHRHLPPSLALLYATARRNAEGRLEWWTARQGLAKPFSALNDAERLTVENKRQQYQDILAGLISQLAARGEDKSAHALQTLLTQSHHLDGYSVGGEPVLVNWATASTAAPLHTVVVIPWWRGFLPWLALLLLLLLLVGVWWWFTHRPAVKLPVVTPTHTELTDTNPSVKLEKRQDFGRIKINLQWKQGDHKEPVDLDIAAFVRLKNGEISGAEALSHLPGNYDQPPYLLLQEDLREGNDVDGEWLFVNGSHWQDIDEVLIYSFIYAGTDNWQGTNASVTLYVPEQQPITSMLTDSDQRNNVAAIARLKNVDGNIQVERLDRFFPDRESMDKHYGWGFKWTPGATKN
;
A
#
# COMPACT_ATOMS: atom_id res chain seq x y z
N MET A 1 -15.57 30.25 -15.22
CA MET A 1 -15.78 29.19 -14.22
C MET A 1 -14.40 28.66 -13.87
N HIS A 2 -13.85 29.10 -12.74
CA HIS A 2 -12.46 28.81 -12.35
C HIS A 2 -12.40 27.36 -11.87
N ILE A 3 -11.82 26.47 -12.67
CA ILE A 3 -11.45 25.13 -12.23
C ILE A 3 -10.21 25.29 -11.36
N THR A 4 -10.40 25.29 -10.04
CA THR A 4 -9.31 25.14 -9.08
C THR A 4 -8.66 23.79 -9.33
N HIS A 5 -7.49 23.78 -9.97
CA HIS A 5 -6.65 22.58 -10.04
C HIS A 5 -6.21 22.26 -8.62
N ASN A 6 -6.60 21.08 -8.15
CA ASN A 6 -6.23 20.59 -6.83
C ASN A 6 -4.80 20.05 -6.97
N ASN A 7 -3.88 20.40 -6.07
CA ASN A 7 -2.46 19.99 -6.16
C ASN A 7 -2.24 18.45 -6.16
N ASN A 8 -3.29 17.66 -5.88
CA ASN A 8 -3.31 16.20 -6.02
C ASN A 8 -3.37 15.70 -7.48
N ASP A 9 -3.63 16.56 -8.46
CA ASP A 9 -3.76 16.15 -9.88
C ASP A 9 -2.42 15.76 -10.53
N LEU A 10 -1.29 16.21 -9.97
CA LEU A 10 0.04 15.95 -10.52
C LEU A 10 0.59 14.55 -10.18
N LEU A 11 -0.09 13.80 -9.31
CA LEU A 11 0.36 12.48 -8.83
C LEU A 11 -0.52 11.31 -9.31
N MET A 12 -1.54 11.58 -10.13
CA MET A 12 -2.45 10.53 -10.62
C MET A 12 -1.98 9.92 -11.93
N GLN A 13 -2.21 8.62 -12.11
CA GLN A 13 -2.00 7.90 -13.37
C GLN A 13 -3.33 7.52 -14.02
N ARG A 14 -3.39 7.55 -15.35
CA ARG A 14 -4.57 7.15 -16.13
C ARG A 14 -4.56 5.65 -16.36
N LEU A 15 -5.69 4.99 -16.07
CA LEU A 15 -5.88 3.55 -16.26
C LEU A 15 -6.47 3.23 -17.63
N THR A 16 -7.57 3.89 -18.00
CA THR A 16 -8.26 3.64 -19.26
C THR A 16 -9.17 4.78 -19.69
N THR A 17 -9.69 4.72 -20.91
CA THR A 17 -10.60 5.70 -21.51
C THR A 17 -11.82 4.98 -22.08
N ALA A 18 -13.02 5.46 -21.76
CA ALA A 18 -14.30 4.87 -22.16
C ALA A 18 -15.04 5.72 -23.22
N ALA A 19 -16.33 5.44 -23.42
CA ALA A 19 -17.19 6.14 -24.36
C ALA A 19 -17.44 7.62 -23.95
N PRO A 20 -17.96 8.47 -24.86
CA PRO A 20 -18.42 9.81 -24.50
C PRO A 20 -19.45 9.74 -23.38
N ILE A 21 -19.37 10.69 -22.44
CA ILE A 21 -20.27 10.78 -21.29
C ILE A 21 -21.08 12.07 -21.37
N ASP A 22 -22.39 11.98 -21.08
CA ASP A 22 -23.26 13.14 -20.96
C ASP A 22 -23.10 13.83 -19.59
N GLU A 23 -23.53 15.09 -19.52
CA GLU A 23 -23.31 15.97 -18.37
C GLU A 23 -24.09 15.53 -17.11
N ALA A 24 -25.27 14.93 -17.27
CA ALA A 24 -26.08 14.45 -16.16
C ALA A 24 -25.45 13.22 -15.51
N THR A 25 -24.94 12.30 -16.34
CA THR A 25 -24.22 11.13 -15.86
C THR A 25 -22.92 11.55 -15.17
N LEU A 26 -22.15 12.50 -15.74
CA LEU A 26 -20.93 13.03 -15.12
C LEU A 26 -21.19 13.65 -13.74
N THR A 27 -22.26 14.44 -13.59
CA THR A 27 -22.64 15.04 -12.31
C THR A 27 -22.93 13.97 -11.25
N THR A 28 -23.61 12.89 -11.64
CA THR A 28 -23.87 11.74 -10.76
C THR A 28 -22.56 11.04 -10.34
N TYR A 29 -21.57 10.94 -11.24
CA TYR A 29 -20.24 10.44 -10.88
C TYR A 29 -19.54 11.37 -9.89
N GLU A 30 -19.52 12.67 -10.13
CA GLU A 30 -18.87 13.66 -9.27
C GLU A 30 -19.47 13.71 -7.86
N GLU A 31 -20.80 13.62 -7.75
CA GLU A 31 -21.49 13.52 -6.46
C GLU A 31 -21.09 12.23 -5.71
N THR A 32 -21.02 11.10 -6.41
CA THR A 32 -20.62 9.82 -5.81
C THR A 32 -19.16 9.83 -5.38
N VAL A 33 -18.27 10.42 -6.18
CA VAL A 33 -16.86 10.67 -5.83
C VAL A 33 -16.76 11.56 -4.59
N GLY A 34 -17.61 12.58 -4.48
CA GLY A 34 -17.70 13.43 -3.30
C GLY A 34 -18.13 12.68 -2.03
N ILE A 35 -19.06 11.73 -2.14
CA ILE A 35 -19.46 10.84 -1.03
C ILE A 35 -18.31 9.91 -0.66
N ILE A 36 -17.65 9.31 -1.65
CA ILE A 36 -16.47 8.44 -1.46
C ILE A 36 -15.39 9.19 -0.68
N HIS A 37 -14.92 10.34 -1.16
CA HIS A 37 -13.84 11.07 -0.49
C HIS A 37 -14.23 11.67 0.86
N ARG A 38 -15.52 11.88 1.13
CA ARG A 38 -15.98 12.43 2.41
C ARG A 38 -16.16 11.37 3.49
N HIS A 39 -16.57 10.16 3.12
CA HIS A 39 -16.95 9.13 4.08
C HIS A 39 -16.02 7.92 4.09
N LEU A 40 -15.26 7.67 3.02
CA LEU A 40 -14.31 6.56 2.98
C LEU A 40 -12.92 7.06 3.38
N PRO A 41 -12.15 6.25 4.14
CA PRO A 41 -10.72 6.45 4.31
C PRO A 41 -10.02 6.54 2.94
N PRO A 42 -8.93 7.33 2.78
CA PRO A 42 -8.29 7.54 1.49
C PRO A 42 -7.88 6.25 0.76
N SER A 43 -7.40 5.23 1.47
CA SER A 43 -7.03 3.93 0.90
C SER A 43 -8.22 3.16 0.33
N LEU A 44 -9.38 3.22 0.99
CA LEU A 44 -10.62 2.60 0.52
C LEU A 44 -11.26 3.43 -0.60
N ALA A 45 -11.14 4.75 -0.56
CA ALA A 45 -11.56 5.62 -1.65
C ALA A 45 -10.83 5.29 -2.96
N LEU A 46 -9.53 4.95 -2.87
CA LEU A 46 -8.72 4.53 -4.03
C LEU A 46 -9.04 3.12 -4.57
N LEU A 47 -9.93 2.35 -3.94
CA LEU A 47 -10.54 1.18 -4.59
C LEU A 47 -11.31 1.60 -5.84
N TYR A 48 -11.87 2.81 -5.85
CA TYR A 48 -12.65 3.31 -6.95
C TYR A 48 -11.83 4.33 -7.75
N ALA A 49 -11.65 4.06 -9.03
CA ALA A 49 -10.99 5.03 -9.90
C ALA A 49 -11.82 6.32 -9.98
N THR A 50 -11.13 7.46 -10.03
CA THR A 50 -11.75 8.76 -10.25
C THR A 50 -12.16 8.89 -11.72
N ALA A 51 -13.45 9.11 -11.95
CA ALA A 51 -14.00 9.44 -13.25
C ALA A 51 -13.68 10.90 -13.61
N ARG A 52 -13.14 11.14 -14.81
CA ARG A 52 -12.86 12.49 -15.33
C ARG A 52 -13.31 12.60 -16.79
N ARG A 53 -13.75 13.78 -17.20
CA ARG A 53 -14.02 14.08 -18.61
C ARG A 53 -12.79 14.73 -19.23
N ASN A 54 -12.32 14.20 -20.36
CA ASN A 54 -11.22 14.80 -21.10
C ASN A 54 -11.71 15.91 -22.06
N ALA A 55 -10.79 16.60 -22.73
CA ALA A 55 -11.08 17.72 -23.63
C ALA A 55 -11.99 17.32 -24.81
N GLU A 56 -11.94 16.05 -25.23
CA GLU A 56 -12.78 15.49 -26.31
C GLU A 56 -14.14 14.97 -25.81
N GLY A 57 -14.44 15.17 -24.52
CA GLY A 57 -15.71 14.80 -23.91
C GLY A 57 -15.86 13.32 -23.56
N ARG A 58 -14.77 12.56 -23.58
CA ARG A 58 -14.72 11.13 -23.21
C ARG A 58 -14.43 10.96 -21.73
N LEU A 59 -14.95 9.87 -21.18
CA LEU A 59 -14.68 9.46 -19.80
C LEU A 59 -13.29 8.82 -19.70
N GLU A 60 -12.50 9.26 -18.73
CA GLU A 60 -11.21 8.69 -18.34
C GLU A 60 -11.27 8.23 -16.89
N TRP A 61 -10.60 7.11 -16.61
CA TRP A 61 -10.46 6.55 -15.27
C TRP A 61 -9.04 6.78 -14.76
N TRP A 62 -8.93 7.45 -13.63
CA TRP A 62 -7.66 7.84 -13.02
C TRP A 62 -7.54 7.27 -11.61
N THR A 63 -6.30 7.06 -11.16
CA THR A 63 -6.02 6.65 -9.79
C THR A 63 -4.79 7.35 -9.26
N ALA A 64 -4.81 7.69 -7.97
CA ALA A 64 -3.62 8.17 -7.26
C ALA A 64 -2.72 7.03 -6.76
N ARG A 65 -3.15 5.76 -6.91
CA ARG A 65 -2.31 4.61 -6.54
C ARG A 65 -1.03 4.60 -7.37
N GLN A 66 0.07 4.30 -6.70
CA GLN A 66 1.40 4.30 -7.29
C GLN A 66 1.84 2.86 -7.65
N GLY A 67 2.68 2.73 -8.67
CA GLY A 67 3.14 1.44 -9.18
C GLY A 67 2.56 1.10 -10.54
N LEU A 68 3.00 -0.03 -11.10
CA LEU A 68 2.61 -0.45 -12.45
C LEU A 68 1.15 -0.90 -12.48
N ALA A 69 0.34 -0.26 -13.32
CA ALA A 69 -1.04 -0.67 -13.59
C ALA A 69 -1.08 -1.87 -14.54
N LYS A 70 -1.67 -2.98 -14.07
CA LYS A 70 -1.95 -4.19 -14.86
C LYS A 70 -3.45 -4.49 -14.82
N PRO A 71 -4.13 -4.69 -15.96
CA PRO A 71 -5.53 -5.13 -15.92
C PRO A 71 -5.64 -6.51 -15.28
N PHE A 72 -6.74 -6.80 -14.58
CA PHE A 72 -6.94 -8.10 -13.91
C PHE A 72 -6.80 -9.31 -14.84
N SER A 73 -7.15 -9.13 -16.13
CA SER A 73 -6.99 -10.15 -17.17
C SER A 73 -5.54 -10.49 -17.51
N ALA A 74 -4.58 -9.60 -17.20
CA ALA A 74 -3.15 -9.79 -17.47
C ALA A 74 -2.36 -10.30 -16.25
N LEU A 75 -3.02 -10.50 -15.10
CA LEU A 75 -2.37 -11.02 -13.89
C LEU A 75 -2.14 -12.53 -13.97
N ASN A 76 -1.05 -12.99 -13.37
CA ASN A 76 -0.85 -14.42 -13.12
C ASN A 76 -1.74 -14.89 -11.94
N ASP A 77 -1.81 -16.21 -11.71
CA ASP A 77 -2.74 -16.79 -10.73
C ASP A 77 -2.46 -16.34 -9.28
N ALA A 78 -1.20 -16.16 -8.89
CA ALA A 78 -0.82 -15.70 -7.55
C ALA A 78 -1.12 -14.21 -7.35
N GLU A 79 -0.79 -13.38 -8.35
CA GLU A 79 -1.15 -11.95 -8.35
C GLU A 79 -2.67 -11.78 -8.29
N ARG A 80 -3.42 -12.55 -9.09
CA ARG A 80 -4.87 -12.49 -9.13
C ARG A 80 -5.50 -12.87 -7.80
N LEU A 81 -5.03 -13.95 -7.16
CA LEU A 81 -5.52 -14.36 -5.85
C LEU A 81 -5.28 -13.28 -4.78
N THR A 82 -4.10 -12.67 -4.80
CA THR A 82 -3.74 -11.60 -3.85
C THR A 82 -4.65 -10.38 -4.02
N VAL A 83 -4.81 -9.92 -5.26
CA VAL A 83 -5.64 -8.77 -5.60
C VAL A 83 -7.12 -9.03 -5.29
N GLU A 84 -7.60 -10.25 -5.54
CA GLU A 84 -8.98 -10.64 -5.26
C GLU A 84 -9.25 -10.69 -3.75
N ASN A 85 -8.33 -11.24 -2.95
CA ASN A 85 -8.45 -11.23 -1.50
C ASN A 85 -8.50 -9.80 -0.94
N LYS A 86 -7.62 -8.90 -1.44
CA LYS A 86 -7.64 -7.48 -1.06
C LYS A 86 -8.95 -6.81 -1.47
N ARG A 87 -9.47 -7.12 -2.66
CA ARG A 87 -10.76 -6.61 -3.14
C ARG A 87 -11.89 -7.04 -2.21
N GLN A 88 -11.95 -8.31 -1.85
CA GLN A 88 -12.96 -8.83 -0.94
C GLN A 88 -12.88 -8.14 0.43
N GLN A 89 -11.68 -8.00 0.97
CA GLN A 89 -11.48 -7.31 2.25
C GLN A 89 -11.98 -5.85 2.22
N TYR A 90 -11.70 -5.11 1.15
CA TYR A 90 -12.19 -3.74 1.01
C TYR A 90 -13.71 -3.67 0.88
N GLN A 91 -14.33 -4.65 0.21
CA GLN A 91 -15.79 -4.76 0.13
C GLN A 91 -16.43 -5.05 1.49
N ASP A 92 -15.79 -5.89 2.31
CA ASP A 92 -16.27 -6.22 3.66
C ASP A 92 -16.19 -4.99 4.60
N ILE A 93 -15.09 -4.23 4.52
CA ILE A 93 -14.93 -2.96 5.25
C ILE A 93 -16.01 -1.96 4.83
N LEU A 94 -16.26 -1.83 3.53
CA LEU A 94 -17.30 -0.95 2.99
C LEU A 94 -18.69 -1.35 3.50
N ALA A 95 -19.01 -2.65 3.55
CA ALA A 95 -20.27 -3.16 4.10
C ALA A 95 -20.45 -2.78 5.60
N GLY A 96 -19.37 -2.86 6.38
CA GLY A 96 -19.37 -2.40 7.77
C GLY A 96 -19.63 -0.90 7.90
N LEU A 97 -18.96 -0.09 7.07
CA LEU A 97 -19.15 1.37 7.05
C LEU A 97 -20.57 1.78 6.66
N ILE A 98 -21.16 1.13 5.66
CA ILE A 98 -22.56 1.36 5.27
C ILE A 98 -23.49 1.13 6.46
N SER A 99 -23.28 0.04 7.20
CA SER A 99 -24.07 -0.28 8.40
C SER A 99 -23.93 0.79 9.49
N GLN A 100 -22.72 1.34 9.68
CA GLN A 100 -22.47 2.42 10.63
C GLN A 100 -23.12 3.74 10.22
N LEU A 101 -23.06 4.10 8.94
CA LEU A 101 -23.70 5.31 8.41
C LEU A 101 -25.23 5.24 8.55
N ALA A 102 -25.83 4.08 8.24
CA ALA A 102 -27.26 3.85 8.46
C ALA A 102 -27.64 3.98 9.95
N ALA A 103 -26.84 3.41 10.86
CA ALA A 103 -27.08 3.53 12.30
C ALA A 103 -26.99 4.98 12.83
N ARG A 104 -26.24 5.86 12.14
CA ARG A 104 -26.10 7.29 12.46
C ARG A 104 -27.16 8.17 11.79
N GLY A 105 -28.07 7.59 10.99
CA GLY A 105 -29.11 8.33 10.26
C GLY A 105 -28.62 9.00 8.97
N GLU A 106 -27.46 8.60 8.44
CA GLU A 106 -26.91 9.10 7.18
C GLU A 106 -27.40 8.28 5.97
N ASP A 107 -28.71 8.14 5.83
CA ASP A 107 -29.36 7.20 4.89
C ASP A 107 -28.97 7.42 3.43
N LYS A 108 -28.79 8.68 3.01
CA LYS A 108 -28.40 9.02 1.63
C LYS A 108 -26.99 8.52 1.28
N SER A 109 -26.02 8.74 2.18
CA SER A 109 -24.65 8.29 2.00
C SER A 109 -24.56 6.76 2.08
N ALA A 110 -25.26 6.15 3.03
CA ALA A 110 -25.35 4.70 3.16
C ALA A 110 -25.95 4.06 1.89
N HIS A 111 -27.02 4.63 1.33
CA HIS A 111 -27.65 4.13 0.10
C HIS A 111 -26.75 4.26 -1.14
N ALA A 112 -26.04 5.38 -1.28
CA ALA A 112 -25.10 5.59 -2.37
C ALA A 112 -23.96 4.56 -2.32
N LEU A 113 -23.36 4.34 -1.15
CA LEU A 113 -22.30 3.36 -0.96
C LEU A 113 -22.79 1.91 -1.10
N GLN A 114 -24.02 1.62 -0.67
CA GLN A 114 -24.63 0.29 -0.85
C GLN A 114 -24.84 -0.05 -2.32
N THR A 115 -25.30 0.92 -3.12
CA THR A 115 -25.42 0.77 -4.58
C THR A 115 -24.06 0.44 -5.20
N LEU A 116 -23.03 1.17 -4.76
CA LEU A 116 -21.68 1.03 -5.25
C LEU A 116 -21.06 -0.33 -4.88
N LEU A 117 -21.23 -0.79 -3.64
CA LEU A 117 -20.81 -2.12 -3.18
C LEU A 117 -21.48 -3.23 -4.00
N THR A 118 -22.80 -3.12 -4.23
CA THR A 118 -23.58 -4.13 -4.97
C THR A 118 -23.10 -4.27 -6.41
N GLN A 119 -22.76 -3.15 -7.06
CA GLN A 119 -22.23 -3.15 -8.42
C GLN A 119 -20.79 -3.64 -8.48
N SER A 120 -19.99 -3.41 -7.44
CA SER A 120 -18.55 -3.69 -7.38
C SER A 120 -18.17 -5.15 -7.59
N HIS A 121 -19.04 -6.11 -7.28
CA HIS A 121 -18.75 -7.55 -7.42
C HIS A 121 -18.50 -7.99 -8.86
N HIS A 122 -19.07 -7.29 -9.84
CA HIS A 122 -19.02 -7.65 -11.26
C HIS A 122 -18.13 -6.73 -12.09
N LEU A 123 -17.43 -5.78 -11.45
CA LEU A 123 -16.61 -4.82 -12.16
C LEU A 123 -15.23 -5.39 -12.50
N ASP A 124 -14.80 -5.06 -13.71
CA ASP A 124 -13.41 -5.17 -14.12
C ASP A 124 -12.55 -4.13 -13.38
N GLY A 125 -11.25 -4.40 -13.29
CA GLY A 125 -10.32 -3.54 -12.60
C GLY A 125 -8.86 -3.74 -12.99
N TYR A 126 -8.03 -2.96 -12.33
CA TYR A 126 -6.58 -2.94 -12.48
C TYR A 126 -5.93 -3.26 -11.14
N SER A 127 -4.85 -4.02 -11.17
CA SER A 127 -3.89 -4.07 -10.07
C SER A 127 -2.88 -2.94 -10.28
N VAL A 128 -2.73 -2.05 -9.31
CA VAL A 128 -1.77 -0.95 -9.34
C VAL A 128 -0.85 -1.12 -8.14
N GLY A 129 0.38 -1.56 -8.38
CA GLY A 129 1.31 -1.87 -7.28
C GLY A 129 0.86 -3.03 -6.37
N GLY A 130 -0.04 -3.91 -6.85
CA GLY A 130 -0.63 -4.99 -6.05
C GLY A 130 -1.99 -4.66 -5.45
N GLU A 131 -2.47 -3.42 -5.59
CA GLU A 131 -3.76 -2.97 -5.05
C GLU A 131 -4.88 -2.98 -6.10
N PRO A 132 -6.12 -3.39 -5.75
CA PRO A 132 -7.25 -3.36 -6.66
C PRO A 132 -7.75 -1.94 -6.89
N VAL A 133 -8.01 -1.61 -8.15
CA VAL A 133 -8.70 -0.39 -8.57
C VAL A 133 -9.81 -0.77 -9.55
N LEU A 134 -11.06 -0.53 -9.14
CA LEU A 134 -12.26 -0.79 -9.91
C LEU A 134 -12.58 0.40 -10.80
N VAL A 135 -12.96 0.10 -12.04
CA VAL A 135 -13.38 1.07 -13.05
C VAL A 135 -14.81 0.74 -13.46
N ASN A 136 -15.48 1.68 -14.15
CA ASN A 136 -16.85 1.49 -14.66
C ASN A 136 -17.89 1.22 -13.55
N TRP A 137 -17.63 1.70 -12.33
CA TRP A 137 -18.46 1.44 -11.15
C TRP A 137 -19.75 2.24 -11.07
N ALA A 138 -19.96 3.21 -11.96
CA ALA A 138 -21.30 3.76 -12.18
C ALA A 138 -21.70 3.47 -13.62
N THR A 139 -22.94 3.07 -13.82
CA THR A 139 -23.46 2.73 -15.13
C THR A 139 -23.76 3.99 -15.94
N ALA A 140 -23.16 4.12 -17.13
CA ALA A 140 -23.90 4.72 -18.23
C ALA A 140 -25.01 3.73 -18.61
N SER A 141 -26.25 4.19 -18.64
CA SER A 141 -27.35 3.44 -19.24
C SER A 141 -27.02 3.23 -20.72
N THR A 142 -26.44 2.08 -21.07
CA THR A 142 -26.32 1.67 -22.47
C THR A 142 -27.74 1.49 -23.00
N ALA A 143 -28.21 2.47 -23.79
CA ALA A 143 -29.30 2.27 -24.71
C ALA A 143 -28.97 1.01 -25.53
N ALA A 144 -29.87 0.03 -25.50
CA ALA A 144 -29.71 -1.24 -26.17
C ALA A 144 -29.22 -1.02 -27.61
N PRO A 145 -28.14 -1.70 -28.06
CA PRO A 145 -27.78 -1.67 -29.46
C PRO A 145 -28.95 -2.28 -30.25
N LEU A 146 -29.56 -1.47 -31.12
CA LEU A 146 -30.51 -1.95 -32.12
C LEU A 146 -29.85 -3.09 -32.88
N HIS A 147 -30.39 -4.29 -32.70
CA HIS A 147 -29.94 -5.49 -33.40
C HIS A 147 -30.02 -5.27 -34.91
N THR A 148 -28.90 -5.12 -35.59
CA THR A 148 -28.79 -5.42 -37.02
C THR A 148 -28.39 -6.88 -37.16
N VAL A 149 -29.41 -7.72 -37.29
CA VAL A 149 -29.26 -9.14 -37.62
C VAL A 149 -28.71 -9.24 -39.05
N VAL A 150 -27.43 -9.58 -39.18
CA VAL A 150 -26.88 -10.05 -40.46
C VAL A 150 -27.29 -11.52 -40.61
N VAL A 151 -28.26 -11.76 -41.51
CA VAL A 151 -28.64 -13.10 -41.94
C VAL A 151 -27.57 -13.58 -42.93
N ILE A 152 -26.71 -14.51 -42.51
CA ILE A 152 -25.91 -15.32 -43.44
C ILE A 152 -26.69 -16.60 -43.70
N PRO A 153 -27.03 -16.89 -44.97
CA PRO A 153 -27.92 -18.00 -45.28
C PRO A 153 -27.13 -19.32 -45.34
N TRP A 154 -27.69 -20.32 -44.68
CA TRP A 154 -27.66 -21.76 -44.91
C TRP A 154 -26.80 -22.36 -46.06
N TRP A 155 -26.07 -23.45 -45.78
CA TRP A 155 -26.36 -24.78 -46.34
C TRP A 155 -25.57 -25.89 -45.62
N ARG A 156 -26.27 -27.00 -45.45
CA ARG A 156 -25.86 -28.30 -44.90
C ARG A 156 -24.90 -28.98 -45.90
N GLY A 157 -24.09 -29.97 -45.56
CA GLY A 157 -24.00 -30.88 -44.42
C GLY A 157 -22.74 -31.73 -44.62
N PHE A 158 -22.58 -32.77 -43.80
CA PHE A 158 -21.39 -33.63 -43.65
C PHE A 158 -20.28 -33.05 -42.76
N LEU A 159 -20.47 -33.04 -41.42
CA LEU A 159 -19.31 -33.06 -40.53
C LEU A 159 -19.51 -33.60 -39.09
N PRO A 160 -20.53 -34.42 -38.73
CA PRO A 160 -20.60 -34.92 -37.34
C PRO A 160 -19.46 -35.89 -36.98
N TRP A 161 -18.80 -36.52 -37.97
CA TRP A 161 -17.75 -37.52 -37.71
C TRP A 161 -16.34 -36.91 -37.61
N LEU A 162 -16.07 -35.78 -38.27
CA LEU A 162 -14.78 -35.09 -38.15
C LEU A 162 -14.61 -34.42 -36.78
N ALA A 163 -15.70 -33.88 -36.23
CA ALA A 163 -15.71 -33.24 -34.91
C ALA A 163 -15.45 -34.25 -33.78
N LEU A 164 -15.97 -35.48 -33.90
CA LEU A 164 -15.74 -36.55 -32.92
C LEU A 164 -14.30 -37.08 -32.96
N LEU A 165 -13.70 -37.18 -34.15
CA LEU A 165 -12.30 -37.56 -34.31
C LEU A 165 -11.34 -36.46 -33.80
N LEU A 166 -11.65 -35.19 -34.06
CA LEU A 166 -10.90 -34.04 -33.53
C LEU A 166 -10.98 -33.94 -32.01
N LEU A 167 -12.15 -34.22 -31.42
CA LEU A 167 -12.32 -34.25 -29.96
C LEU A 167 -11.50 -35.37 -29.32
N LEU A 168 -11.47 -36.56 -29.94
CA LEU A 168 -10.71 -37.70 -29.44
C LEU A 168 -9.20 -37.48 -29.55
N LEU A 169 -8.73 -36.85 -30.63
CA LEU A 169 -7.33 -36.42 -30.78
C LEU A 169 -6.95 -35.31 -29.77
N LEU A 170 -7.86 -34.37 -29.49
CA LEU A 170 -7.65 -33.35 -28.46
C LEU A 170 -7.53 -33.97 -27.06
N LEU A 171 -8.37 -34.96 -26.72
CA LEU A 171 -8.31 -35.64 -25.44
C LEU A 171 -7.02 -36.46 -25.28
N VAL A 172 -6.54 -37.12 -26.35
CA VAL A 172 -5.24 -37.80 -26.35
C VAL A 172 -4.08 -36.79 -26.25
N GLY A 173 -4.17 -35.65 -26.91
CA GLY A 173 -3.19 -34.56 -26.81
C GLY A 173 -3.12 -33.94 -25.42
N VAL A 174 -4.27 -33.73 -24.77
CA VAL A 174 -4.36 -33.25 -23.38
C VAL A 174 -3.84 -34.30 -22.40
N TRP A 175 -4.17 -35.58 -22.61
CA TRP A 175 -3.67 -36.69 -21.79
C TRP A 175 -2.14 -36.88 -21.94
N TRP A 176 -1.60 -36.75 -23.15
CA TRP A 176 -0.15 -36.71 -23.38
C TRP A 176 0.47 -35.50 -22.67
N TRP A 177 -0.10 -34.31 -22.84
CA TRP A 177 0.39 -33.07 -22.22
C TRP A 177 0.45 -33.13 -20.70
N PHE A 178 -0.53 -33.79 -20.05
CA PHE A 178 -0.53 -33.96 -18.60
C PHE A 178 0.44 -35.04 -18.11
N THR A 179 0.71 -36.07 -18.90
CA THR A 179 1.58 -37.19 -18.50
C THR A 179 3.07 -36.96 -18.81
N HIS A 180 3.40 -36.05 -19.72
CA HIS A 180 4.78 -35.82 -20.18
C HIS A 180 5.31 -34.41 -19.92
N ARG A 181 4.85 -33.69 -18.88
CA ARG A 181 5.51 -32.43 -18.49
C ARG A 181 6.89 -32.74 -17.91
N PRO A 182 8.01 -32.32 -18.54
CA PRO A 182 9.26 -32.23 -17.80
C PRO A 182 9.06 -31.15 -16.72
N ALA A 183 9.44 -31.46 -15.48
CA ALA A 183 9.42 -30.48 -14.41
C ALA A 183 10.40 -29.36 -14.76
N VAL A 184 9.89 -28.24 -15.30
CA VAL A 184 10.65 -27.01 -15.43
C VAL A 184 10.86 -26.50 -14.00
N LYS A 185 11.98 -26.87 -13.40
CA LYS A 185 12.51 -26.18 -12.22
C LYS A 185 12.89 -24.79 -12.67
N LEU A 186 11.97 -23.84 -12.56
CA LEU A 186 12.30 -22.43 -12.65
C LEU A 186 13.29 -22.14 -11.52
N PRO A 187 14.40 -21.43 -11.81
CA PRO A 187 15.31 -21.02 -10.75
C PRO A 187 14.54 -20.12 -9.80
N VAL A 188 14.59 -20.45 -8.50
CA VAL A 188 14.22 -19.52 -7.44
C VAL A 188 15.17 -18.33 -7.58
N VAL A 189 14.68 -17.24 -8.14
CA VAL A 189 15.37 -15.96 -8.02
C VAL A 189 15.09 -15.49 -6.61
N THR A 190 15.98 -15.83 -5.68
CA THR A 190 15.98 -15.23 -4.35
C THR A 190 16.24 -13.73 -4.55
N PRO A 191 15.29 -12.83 -4.23
CA PRO A 191 15.60 -11.40 -4.24
C PRO A 191 16.75 -11.19 -3.25
N THR A 192 17.80 -10.51 -3.70
CA THR A 192 19.06 -10.34 -2.95
C THR A 192 18.84 -9.31 -1.84
N HIS A 193 18.19 -9.73 -0.76
CA HIS A 193 17.89 -8.92 0.40
C HIS A 193 19.11 -8.77 1.33
N THR A 194 19.39 -7.57 1.83
CA THR A 194 20.48 -7.35 2.79
C THR A 194 19.93 -7.34 4.21
N GLU A 195 20.23 -8.37 4.99
CA GLU A 195 19.85 -8.44 6.40
C GLU A 195 21.03 -8.02 7.29
N LEU A 196 20.78 -7.11 8.24
CA LEU A 196 21.75 -6.73 9.25
C LEU A 196 21.67 -7.68 10.44
N THR A 197 22.82 -8.19 10.88
CA THR A 197 22.94 -9.16 11.99
C THR A 197 24.02 -8.70 12.96
N ASP A 198 24.16 -9.35 14.12
CA ASP A 198 25.26 -9.04 15.05
C ASP A 198 26.65 -9.16 14.42
N THR A 199 26.82 -10.11 13.50
CA THR A 199 28.09 -10.34 12.79
C THR A 199 28.32 -9.36 11.65
N ASN A 200 27.26 -8.73 11.13
CA ASN A 200 27.33 -7.69 10.10
C ASN A 200 26.34 -6.56 10.43
N PRO A 201 26.65 -5.74 11.44
CA PRO A 201 25.68 -4.81 12.02
C PRO A 201 25.53 -3.53 11.21
N SER A 202 26.25 -3.36 10.10
CA SER A 202 26.16 -2.14 9.30
C SER A 202 26.44 -2.38 7.84
N VAL A 203 25.84 -1.57 6.99
CA VAL A 203 26.09 -1.54 5.54
C VAL A 203 26.16 -0.08 5.08
N LYS A 204 27.08 0.20 4.16
CA LYS A 204 27.12 1.48 3.46
C LYS A 204 26.42 1.32 2.13
N LEU A 205 25.51 2.24 1.81
CA LEU A 205 24.85 2.27 0.51
C LEU A 205 25.83 2.70 -0.57
N GLU A 206 25.51 2.37 -1.83
CA GLU A 206 26.26 2.92 -2.95
C GLU A 206 26.11 4.45 -2.97
N LYS A 207 27.23 5.15 -3.14
CA LYS A 207 27.24 6.61 -3.09
C LYS A 207 26.41 7.19 -4.23
N ARG A 208 25.45 8.05 -3.89
CA ARG A 208 24.65 8.82 -4.86
C ARG A 208 24.64 10.31 -4.53
N GLN A 209 24.21 11.12 -5.49
CA GLN A 209 23.93 12.54 -5.26
C GLN A 209 22.57 12.74 -4.59
N ASP A 210 21.60 11.91 -4.95
CA ASP A 210 20.23 11.94 -4.48
C ASP A 210 19.80 10.52 -4.09
N PHE A 211 19.20 10.39 -2.91
CA PHE A 211 18.64 9.13 -2.41
C PHE A 211 17.11 9.06 -2.57
N GLY A 212 16.46 10.09 -3.13
CA GLY A 212 15.02 10.16 -3.39
C GLY A 212 14.18 9.92 -2.13
N ARG A 213 12.97 9.37 -2.30
CA ARG A 213 12.13 8.98 -1.16
C ARG A 213 12.65 7.69 -0.52
N ILE A 214 13.25 7.81 0.65
CA ILE A 214 13.60 6.68 1.52
C ILE A 214 12.32 6.25 2.23
N LYS A 215 11.91 4.99 2.05
CA LYS A 215 10.74 4.42 2.74
C LYS A 215 11.19 3.43 3.80
N ILE A 216 10.59 3.49 4.97
CA ILE A 216 10.94 2.68 6.13
C ILE A 216 9.66 2.04 6.64
N ASN A 217 9.64 0.72 6.76
CA ASN A 217 8.46 -0.04 7.16
C ASN A 217 8.74 -0.87 8.41
N LEU A 218 7.92 -0.71 9.44
CA LEU A 218 7.89 -1.56 10.63
C LEU A 218 6.91 -2.70 10.39
N GLN A 219 7.34 -3.95 10.59
CA GLN A 219 6.47 -5.13 10.59
C GLN A 219 6.66 -5.93 11.87
N TRP A 220 5.60 -6.59 12.32
CA TRP A 220 5.61 -7.47 13.49
C TRP A 220 4.62 -8.61 13.32
N LYS A 221 4.69 -9.57 14.25
CA LYS A 221 3.81 -10.71 14.37
C LYS A 221 2.98 -10.59 15.65
N GLN A 222 1.80 -11.20 15.60
CA GLN A 222 0.89 -11.29 16.73
C GLN A 222 1.29 -12.36 17.75
N GLY A 223 2.23 -13.26 17.41
CA GLY A 223 2.71 -14.32 18.30
C GLY A 223 1.59 -15.17 18.92
N ASP A 224 1.84 -15.69 20.12
CA ASP A 224 0.85 -16.38 20.97
C ASP A 224 0.26 -15.43 22.04
N HIS A 225 0.23 -14.12 21.77
CA HIS A 225 -0.25 -13.12 22.71
C HIS A 225 -1.78 -13.20 22.88
N LYS A 226 -2.25 -12.95 24.11
CA LYS A 226 -3.69 -13.02 24.44
C LYS A 226 -4.48 -11.86 23.84
N GLU A 227 -3.84 -10.71 23.71
CA GLU A 227 -4.38 -9.48 23.16
C GLU A 227 -3.60 -9.12 21.89
N PRO A 228 -4.22 -8.49 20.88
CA PRO A 228 -3.52 -8.07 19.67
C PRO A 228 -2.36 -7.11 19.98
N VAL A 229 -1.16 -7.46 19.52
CA VAL A 229 0.04 -6.64 19.60
C VAL A 229 -0.08 -5.46 18.65
N ASP A 230 0.13 -4.28 19.21
CA ASP A 230 0.13 -3.01 18.50
C ASP A 230 1.46 -2.30 18.75
N LEU A 231 2.25 -2.13 17.69
CA LEU A 231 3.55 -1.48 17.74
C LEU A 231 3.50 -0.25 16.84
N ASP A 232 3.95 0.87 17.37
CA ASP A 232 4.06 2.10 16.59
C ASP A 232 5.52 2.33 16.18
N ILE A 233 5.73 2.84 14.96
CA ILE A 233 7.04 3.29 14.47
C ILE A 233 7.25 4.77 14.75
N ALA A 234 8.47 5.16 15.10
CA ALA A 234 8.86 6.55 15.26
C ALA A 234 10.32 6.75 14.88
N ALA A 235 10.72 8.01 14.71
CA ALA A 235 12.11 8.34 14.48
C ALA A 235 12.51 9.68 15.09
N PHE A 236 13.79 9.77 15.45
CA PHE A 236 14.49 11.02 15.69
C PHE A 236 15.33 11.37 14.47
N VAL A 237 15.45 12.66 14.18
CA VAL A 237 16.28 13.18 13.10
C VAL A 237 17.08 14.38 13.57
N ARG A 238 18.38 14.36 13.26
CA ARG A 238 19.31 15.47 13.49
C ARG A 238 19.72 16.02 12.14
N LEU A 239 19.60 17.32 11.98
CA LEU A 239 20.12 18.05 10.82
C LEU A 239 21.57 18.47 11.09
N LYS A 240 22.35 18.69 10.03
CA LYS A 240 23.75 19.10 10.15
C LYS A 240 23.95 20.47 10.80
N ASN A 241 22.91 21.30 10.84
CA ASN A 241 22.91 22.57 11.57
C ASN A 241 22.74 22.37 13.11
N GLY A 242 22.57 21.13 13.58
CA GLY A 242 22.39 20.78 14.99
C GLY A 242 20.93 20.74 15.47
N GLU A 243 19.97 21.10 14.61
CA GLU A 243 18.55 20.99 14.91
C GLU A 243 18.15 19.52 15.06
N ILE A 244 17.40 19.23 16.11
CA ILE A 244 16.84 17.89 16.37
C ILE A 244 15.32 17.96 16.32
N SER A 245 14.71 16.93 15.76
CA SER A 245 13.26 16.76 15.69
C SER A 245 12.93 15.27 15.66
N GLY A 246 11.65 14.94 15.56
CA GLY A 246 11.20 13.57 15.39
C GLY A 246 9.90 13.48 14.61
N ALA A 247 9.46 12.25 14.39
CA ALA A 247 8.14 11.94 13.93
C ALA A 247 7.59 10.78 14.77
N GLU A 248 6.44 10.99 15.41
CA GLU A 248 5.87 10.09 16.41
C GLU A 248 4.38 10.38 16.67
N ALA A 249 3.54 9.33 16.61
CA ALA A 249 2.10 9.43 16.83
C ALA A 249 1.74 9.85 18.26
N LEU A 250 2.37 9.26 19.28
CA LEU A 250 2.12 9.58 20.70
C LEU A 250 2.41 11.04 21.06
N SER A 251 3.32 11.67 20.33
CA SER A 251 3.70 13.07 20.53
C SER A 251 2.90 14.02 19.63
N HIS A 252 1.93 13.50 18.85
CA HIS A 252 1.19 14.23 17.83
C HIS A 252 2.10 15.01 16.88
N LEU A 253 3.23 14.40 16.52
CA LEU A 253 4.28 15.00 15.73
C LEU A 253 4.44 14.19 14.43
N PRO A 254 3.60 14.41 13.41
CA PRO A 254 3.71 13.66 12.16
C PRO A 254 4.98 13.99 11.37
N GLY A 255 5.60 15.15 11.61
CA GLY A 255 6.75 15.61 10.83
C GLY A 255 6.37 16.28 9.51
N ASN A 256 7.34 16.44 8.60
CA ASN A 256 7.16 17.04 7.28
C ASN A 256 8.19 16.47 6.30
N TYR A 257 7.74 16.05 5.11
CA TYR A 257 8.60 15.44 4.09
C TYR A 257 9.34 16.49 3.24
N ASP A 258 8.70 17.60 2.88
CA ASP A 258 9.24 18.60 1.93
C ASP A 258 9.96 19.76 2.62
N GLN A 259 9.75 19.94 3.92
CA GLN A 259 10.39 20.96 4.75
C GLN A 259 11.14 20.29 5.91
N PRO A 260 12.12 20.97 6.54
CA PRO A 260 12.70 20.50 7.79
C PRO A 260 11.57 20.05 8.75
N PRO A 261 11.63 18.82 9.28
CA PRO A 261 12.85 18.02 9.45
C PRO A 261 13.12 16.95 8.38
N TYR A 262 12.43 16.98 7.22
CA TYR A 262 12.58 16.02 6.11
C TYR A 262 12.26 14.55 6.49
N LEU A 263 11.44 14.39 7.52
CA LEU A 263 11.00 13.13 8.11
C LEU A 263 9.49 13.23 8.30
N LEU A 264 8.74 12.22 7.84
CA LEU A 264 7.29 12.16 7.92
C LEU A 264 6.86 10.77 8.41
N LEU A 265 6.13 10.74 9.53
CA LEU A 265 5.30 9.62 9.94
C LEU A 265 4.00 9.67 9.15
N GLN A 266 3.74 8.59 8.42
CA GLN A 266 2.58 8.52 7.55
C GLN A 266 1.36 8.07 8.35
N GLU A 267 0.55 9.03 8.80
CA GLU A 267 -0.67 8.76 9.58
C GLU A 267 -1.82 8.13 8.75
N ASP A 268 -1.70 8.11 7.41
CA ASP A 268 -2.86 7.84 6.53
C ASP A 268 -2.59 6.83 5.39
N LEU A 269 -1.55 5.99 5.55
CA LEU A 269 -1.36 4.77 4.75
C LEU A 269 -1.34 3.55 5.67
N ARG A 270 -2.47 3.27 6.33
CA ARG A 270 -2.82 1.89 6.69
C ARG A 270 -3.21 1.14 5.40
N GLU A 271 -2.28 0.98 4.46
CA GLU A 271 -2.42 0.08 3.32
C GLU A 271 -2.16 -1.37 3.74
N GLY A 272 -2.70 -1.81 4.88
CA GLY A 272 -2.59 -3.18 5.34
C GLY A 272 -3.39 -3.43 6.60
N ASN A 273 -4.60 -3.91 6.44
CA ASN A 273 -4.93 -5.31 6.72
C ASN A 273 -4.05 -6.05 7.75
N ASP A 274 -3.69 -5.55 8.93
CA ASP A 274 -2.84 -6.25 9.93
C ASP A 274 -1.48 -6.82 9.41
N VAL A 275 -1.12 -6.58 8.14
CA VAL A 275 -0.05 -7.28 7.39
C VAL A 275 1.02 -6.31 6.86
N ASP A 276 0.69 -5.05 6.57
CA ASP A 276 1.64 -4.11 5.95
C ASP A 276 2.30 -3.13 6.94
N GLY A 277 2.01 -3.26 8.24
CA GLY A 277 2.70 -2.55 9.32
C GLY A 277 2.63 -1.02 9.24
N GLU A 278 3.62 -0.32 9.82
CA GLU A 278 3.66 1.15 9.85
C GLU A 278 4.78 1.74 8.98
N TRP A 279 4.61 2.99 8.52
CA TRP A 279 5.50 3.62 7.55
C TRP A 279 6.07 4.97 7.99
N LEU A 280 7.38 5.13 7.79
CA LEU A 280 8.10 6.40 7.85
C LEU A 280 8.71 6.73 6.48
N PHE A 281 8.73 8.02 6.16
CA PHE A 281 9.39 8.54 4.95
C PHE A 281 10.46 9.56 5.32
N VAL A 282 11.64 9.40 4.74
CA VAL A 282 12.73 10.39 4.81
C VAL A 282 12.99 10.93 3.41
N ASN A 283 13.10 12.25 3.29
CA ASN A 283 13.42 12.88 2.02
C ASN A 283 14.93 12.84 1.78
N GLY A 284 15.37 11.78 1.11
CA GLY A 284 16.77 11.53 0.75
C GLY A 284 17.34 12.52 -0.27
N SER A 285 16.51 13.34 -0.92
CA SER A 285 16.99 14.48 -1.73
C SER A 285 17.57 15.60 -0.87
N HIS A 286 17.18 15.66 0.41
CA HIS A 286 17.77 16.52 1.43
C HIS A 286 18.79 15.80 2.32
N TRP A 287 19.29 14.63 1.91
CA TRP A 287 20.23 13.87 2.74
C TRP A 287 21.49 14.67 3.13
N GLN A 288 21.92 15.62 2.29
CA GLN A 288 23.07 16.46 2.60
C GLN A 288 22.83 17.41 3.78
N ASP A 289 21.58 17.72 4.10
CA ASP A 289 21.17 18.55 5.25
C ASP A 289 20.95 17.71 6.51
N ILE A 290 20.79 16.39 6.37
CA ILE A 290 20.55 15.43 7.44
C ILE A 290 21.88 14.86 7.95
N ASP A 291 22.06 14.82 9.27
CA ASP A 291 23.22 14.21 9.94
C ASP A 291 22.93 12.75 10.33
N GLU A 292 21.79 12.50 10.97
CA GLU A 292 21.44 11.19 11.52
C GLU A 292 19.92 11.02 11.61
N VAL A 293 19.43 9.81 11.32
CA VAL A 293 18.05 9.38 11.60
C VAL A 293 18.10 8.11 12.44
N LEU A 294 17.50 8.13 13.63
CA LEU A 294 17.36 6.96 14.51
C LEU A 294 15.91 6.48 14.46
N ILE A 295 15.71 5.23 14.06
CA ILE A 295 14.41 4.59 13.94
C ILE A 295 14.19 3.72 15.17
N TYR A 296 13.06 3.90 15.82
CA TYR A 296 12.64 3.13 16.97
C TYR A 296 11.18 2.76 16.87
N SER A 297 10.76 1.82 17.71
CA SER A 297 9.37 1.45 17.88
C SER A 297 9.05 1.36 19.36
N PHE A 298 7.77 1.45 19.70
CA PHE A 298 7.30 1.23 21.06
C PHE A 298 6.01 0.41 21.08
N ILE A 299 5.81 -0.32 22.17
CA ILE A 299 4.64 -1.17 22.37
C ILE A 299 3.47 -0.28 22.79
N TYR A 300 2.52 -0.09 21.88
CA TYR A 300 1.29 0.62 22.16
C TYR A 300 0.30 -0.26 22.93
N ALA A 301 0.06 -1.50 22.49
CA ALA A 301 -0.87 -2.43 23.14
C ALA A 301 -0.51 -3.91 22.91
N GLY A 302 -1.25 -4.82 23.59
CA GLY A 302 -1.17 -6.27 23.37
C GLY A 302 -0.11 -7.05 24.13
N THR A 303 1.02 -6.42 24.46
CA THR A 303 2.14 -7.08 25.17
C THR A 303 2.88 -6.11 26.11
N ASP A 304 3.73 -6.63 27.00
CA ASP A 304 4.60 -5.88 27.91
C ASP A 304 6.11 -6.13 27.66
N ASN A 305 6.42 -6.90 26.61
CA ASN A 305 7.75 -7.25 26.16
C ASN A 305 7.75 -7.56 24.65
N TRP A 306 8.93 -7.77 24.07
CA TRP A 306 9.10 -7.95 22.61
C TRP A 306 9.10 -9.41 22.17
N GLN A 307 8.90 -10.35 23.11
CA GLN A 307 8.96 -11.78 22.84
C GLN A 307 7.84 -12.20 21.90
N GLY A 308 8.15 -12.92 20.82
CA GLY A 308 7.17 -13.41 19.84
C GLY A 308 6.70 -12.35 18.84
N THR A 309 7.13 -11.10 18.96
CA THR A 309 6.75 -10.02 18.03
C THR A 309 7.50 -10.09 16.71
N ASN A 310 8.72 -10.64 16.68
CA ASN A 310 9.61 -10.64 15.50
C ASN A 310 9.68 -9.26 14.80
N ALA A 311 9.64 -8.19 15.58
CA ALA A 311 9.57 -6.84 15.04
C ALA A 311 10.82 -6.53 14.19
N SER A 312 10.59 -5.96 13.01
CA SER A 312 11.64 -5.66 12.05
C SER A 312 11.36 -4.36 11.32
N VAL A 313 12.43 -3.67 10.93
CA VAL A 313 12.35 -2.50 10.05
C VAL A 313 13.04 -2.80 8.73
N THR A 314 12.31 -2.61 7.63
CA THR A 314 12.85 -2.69 6.27
C THR A 314 12.99 -1.30 5.66
N LEU A 315 14.18 -0.97 5.17
CA LEU A 315 14.51 0.26 4.49
C LEU A 315 14.52 0.03 2.98
N TYR A 316 13.80 0.88 2.24
CA TYR A 316 13.76 0.92 0.79
C TYR A 316 14.33 2.26 0.32
N VAL A 317 15.53 2.21 -0.26
CA VAL A 317 16.15 3.35 -0.91
C VAL A 317 16.11 3.13 -2.42
N PRO A 318 15.67 4.11 -3.22
CA PRO A 318 15.69 4.05 -4.69
C PRO A 318 16.97 3.42 -5.25
N GLU A 319 16.77 2.44 -6.13
CA GLU A 319 17.82 1.70 -6.83
C GLU A 319 18.83 0.96 -5.91
N GLN A 320 18.57 0.84 -4.61
CA GLN A 320 19.36 0.03 -3.67
C GLN A 320 18.61 -1.25 -3.34
N GLN A 321 19.33 -2.28 -2.89
CA GLN A 321 18.67 -3.45 -2.30
C GLN A 321 17.99 -3.07 -0.98
N PRO A 322 16.82 -3.66 -0.67
CA PRO A 322 16.19 -3.45 0.64
C PRO A 322 17.10 -3.95 1.77
N ILE A 323 17.15 -3.17 2.85
CA ILE A 323 17.93 -3.50 4.05
C ILE A 323 16.97 -3.75 5.21
N THR A 324 17.08 -4.89 5.89
CA THR A 324 16.27 -5.18 7.08
C THR A 324 17.13 -5.25 8.32
N SER A 325 16.62 -4.64 9.39
CA SER A 325 17.12 -4.79 10.75
C SER A 325 16.01 -5.43 11.59
N MET A 326 16.26 -6.65 12.07
CA MET A 326 15.33 -7.37 12.94
C MET A 326 15.77 -7.26 14.40
N LEU A 327 14.79 -7.04 15.28
CA LEU A 327 15.00 -7.08 16.73
C LEU A 327 15.19 -8.51 17.22
N THR A 328 16.04 -8.67 18.23
CA THR A 328 16.19 -9.94 18.95
C THR A 328 14.94 -10.21 19.78
N ASP A 329 14.57 -11.48 19.86
CA ASP A 329 13.47 -11.94 20.70
C ASP A 329 13.81 -11.73 22.18
N SER A 330 13.09 -10.85 22.87
CA SER A 330 13.42 -10.43 24.24
C SER A 330 12.20 -10.43 25.17
N ASP A 331 12.31 -11.14 26.28
CA ASP A 331 11.33 -11.21 27.37
C ASP A 331 11.46 -10.06 28.39
N GLN A 332 12.43 -9.16 28.19
CA GLN A 332 12.63 -8.02 29.07
C GLN A 332 11.47 -7.01 28.94
N ARG A 333 11.00 -6.52 30.08
CA ARG A 333 9.95 -5.50 30.18
C ARG A 333 10.49 -4.11 29.84
N ASN A 334 10.64 -3.86 28.55
CA ASN A 334 11.07 -2.60 27.97
C ASN A 334 10.06 -2.21 26.89
N ASN A 335 9.46 -1.04 27.00
CA ASN A 335 8.39 -0.65 26.07
C ASN A 335 8.91 -0.02 24.77
N VAL A 336 10.20 0.28 24.67
CA VAL A 336 10.81 0.97 23.52
C VAL A 336 11.97 0.15 22.99
N ALA A 337 12.10 0.05 21.67
CA ALA A 337 13.23 -0.58 21.01
C ALA A 337 13.82 0.32 19.92
N ALA A 338 15.13 0.58 19.99
CA ALA A 338 15.88 1.21 18.93
C ALA A 338 16.30 0.14 17.91
N ILE A 339 15.84 0.26 16.66
CA ILE A 339 15.91 -0.81 15.66
C ILE A 339 17.06 -0.58 14.69
N ALA A 340 17.11 0.61 14.10
CA ALA A 340 18.09 0.96 13.07
C ALA A 340 18.47 2.44 13.14
N ARG A 341 19.65 2.75 12.61
CA ARG A 341 20.15 4.11 12.48
C ARG A 341 20.70 4.34 11.08
N LEU A 342 20.35 5.46 10.46
CA LEU A 342 20.98 5.94 9.24
C LEU A 342 21.90 7.11 9.63
N LYS A 343 23.18 7.01 9.29
CA LYS A 343 24.16 8.07 9.51
C LYS A 343 24.63 8.65 8.19
N ASN A 344 24.75 9.97 8.15
CA ASN A 344 25.42 10.64 7.06
C ASN A 344 26.94 10.55 7.26
N VAL A 345 27.61 9.77 6.42
CA VAL A 345 29.07 9.64 6.42
C VAL A 345 29.59 10.12 5.07
N ASP A 346 30.26 11.27 5.07
CA ASP A 346 30.81 11.92 3.87
C ASP A 346 29.78 12.12 2.75
N GLY A 347 28.54 12.49 3.13
CA GLY A 347 27.43 12.72 2.21
C GLY A 347 26.74 11.45 1.73
N ASN A 348 27.12 10.27 2.25
CA ASN A 348 26.53 8.97 1.92
C ASN A 348 25.71 8.41 3.11
N ILE A 349 24.88 7.40 2.85
CA ILE A 349 24.10 6.70 3.89
C ILE A 349 24.88 5.48 4.38
N GLN A 350 25.13 5.43 5.68
CA GLN A 350 25.50 4.20 6.40
C GLN A 350 24.32 3.77 7.28
N VAL A 351 23.82 2.55 7.09
CA VAL A 351 22.76 1.96 7.91
C VAL A 351 23.40 1.06 8.97
N GLU A 352 22.97 1.19 10.22
CA GLU A 352 23.44 0.43 11.36
C GLU A 352 22.26 -0.21 12.10
N ARG A 353 22.42 -1.48 12.48
CA ARG A 353 21.53 -2.21 13.38
C ARG A 353 21.83 -1.80 14.82
N LEU A 354 20.79 -1.39 15.54
CA LEU A 354 20.91 -0.99 16.94
C LEU A 354 20.54 -2.12 17.89
N ASP A 355 19.38 -2.77 17.67
CA ASP A 355 18.86 -3.89 18.47
C ASP A 355 19.01 -3.70 19.99
N ARG A 356 18.45 -2.58 20.50
CA ARG A 356 18.49 -2.24 21.92
C ARG A 356 17.13 -1.87 22.46
N PHE A 357 16.86 -2.31 23.67
CA PHE A 357 15.60 -2.10 24.38
C PHE A 357 15.76 -1.11 25.53
N PHE A 358 14.74 -0.29 25.74
CA PHE A 358 14.69 0.76 26.76
C PHE A 358 13.32 0.78 27.45
N PRO A 359 13.26 1.16 28.74
CA PRO A 359 11.98 1.26 29.45
C PRO A 359 11.08 2.36 28.87
N ASP A 360 11.69 3.46 28.39
CA ASP A 360 11.00 4.64 27.87
C ASP A 360 11.88 5.39 26.86
N ARG A 361 11.26 6.37 26.17
CA ARG A 361 11.88 7.19 25.13
C ARG A 361 12.96 8.13 25.68
N GLU A 362 12.80 8.63 26.90
CA GLU A 362 13.77 9.49 27.57
C GLU A 362 15.08 8.75 27.87
N SER A 363 14.99 7.49 28.30
CA SER A 363 16.15 6.63 28.53
C SER A 363 16.90 6.31 27.24
N MET A 364 16.16 6.08 26.14
CA MET A 364 16.75 5.89 24.80
C MET A 364 17.43 7.16 24.30
N ASP A 365 16.77 8.32 24.40
CA ASP A 365 17.35 9.63 24.07
C ASP A 365 18.67 9.81 24.83
N LYS A 366 18.66 9.66 26.16
CA LYS A 366 19.85 9.81 27.00
C LYS A 366 20.98 8.88 26.59
N HIS A 367 20.68 7.65 26.20
CA HIS A 367 21.68 6.68 25.75
C HIS A 367 22.38 7.12 24.46
N TYR A 368 21.61 7.61 23.48
CA TYR A 368 22.14 8.05 22.18
C TYR A 368 22.54 9.53 22.12
N GLY A 369 22.28 10.29 23.19
CA GLY A 369 22.68 11.68 23.35
C GLY A 369 21.92 12.64 22.43
N TRP A 370 20.60 12.50 22.31
CA TRP A 370 19.80 13.42 21.49
C TRP A 370 19.54 14.75 22.20
N GLY A 371 19.24 14.72 23.49
CA GLY A 371 19.03 15.90 24.33
C GLY A 371 17.65 16.53 24.16
N PHE A 372 16.60 15.75 23.90
CA PHE A 372 15.23 16.30 23.87
C PHE A 372 14.80 16.75 25.27
N LYS A 373 13.87 17.71 25.29
CA LYS A 373 13.19 18.12 26.51
C LYS A 373 11.89 17.33 26.62
N TRP A 374 11.90 16.31 27.47
CA TRP A 374 10.72 15.50 27.74
C TRP A 374 9.78 16.22 28.69
N THR A 375 8.49 16.25 28.37
CA THR A 375 7.43 16.74 29.27
C THR A 375 6.56 15.56 29.70
N PRO A 376 6.17 15.46 30.99
CA PRO A 376 5.21 14.46 31.43
C PRO A 376 3.87 14.72 30.72
N GLY A 377 3.38 13.78 29.91
CA GLY A 377 2.09 13.96 29.23
C GLY A 377 1.74 12.96 28.15
N ALA A 378 2.71 12.37 27.45
CA ALA A 378 2.44 11.34 26.46
C ALA A 378 2.48 9.95 27.12
N THR A 379 1.51 9.66 27.99
CA THR A 379 1.32 8.32 28.55
C THR A 379 0.24 7.57 27.78
N LYS A 380 0.44 6.27 27.59
CA LYS A 380 -0.58 5.31 27.18
C LYS A 380 -1.77 5.46 28.15
N ASN A 381 -2.89 6.00 27.67
CA ASN A 381 -4.11 6.10 28.47
C ASN A 381 -4.80 4.75 28.54
#